data_AF-A0A423T8A5-F1
#
_entry.id   AF-A0A423T8A5-F1
#
_cell.length_a   1.000
_cell.length_b   1.000
_cell.length_c   1.000
_cell.angle_alpha   90.00
_cell.angle_beta   90.00
_cell.angle_gamma   90.00
#
_symmetry.space_group_name_H-M   'P 1'
#
loop_
_entity.id
_entity.type
_entity.pdbx_description
1 polymer ?
#
loop_
_entity_poly.entity_id
_entity_poly.type
_entity_poly.pdbx_seq_one_letter_code
_entity_poly.pdbx_strand_id
1 'polypeptide(L)'
;MSPQVGRGFNRDKWNDVEQYCRQLTKSYANVYVCTGPLFLPRREEDGKLYVKYQVIGQNHVSVPTHFYKVVVCESSTGELDLESFLLPNVEIDDSVPIASFHVPLETIERASGLLIFDKLSQKKFKKINGQKVGWF
;
A
#
# COMPACT_ATOMS: atom_id res chain seq x y z
N MET A 1 -16.30 0.29 1.07
CA MET A 1 -16.00 -1.05 0.55
C MET A 1 -15.58 -0.92 -0.90
N SER A 2 -14.58 -1.69 -1.34
CA SER A 2 -14.14 -1.77 -2.74
C SER A 2 -14.18 -3.22 -3.19
N PRO A 3 -14.53 -3.53 -4.45
CA PRO A 3 -14.48 -4.89 -4.96
C PRO A 3 -13.05 -5.46 -4.90
N GLN A 4 -12.91 -6.63 -4.29
CA GLN A 4 -11.62 -7.30 -4.09
C GLN A 4 -11.73 -8.78 -4.48
N VAL A 5 -10.64 -9.33 -5.02
CA VAL A 5 -10.49 -10.78 -5.16
C VAL A 5 -10.59 -11.42 -3.78
N GLY A 6 -11.37 -12.52 -3.68
CA GLY A 6 -11.66 -13.19 -2.42
C GLY A 6 -10.47 -13.99 -1.90
N ARG A 7 -10.37 -15.25 -2.35
CA ARG A 7 -9.28 -16.17 -2.01
C ARG A 7 -7.97 -15.72 -2.66
N GLY A 8 -6.88 -15.84 -1.92
CA GLY A 8 -5.53 -15.39 -2.23
C GLY A 8 -5.33 -13.88 -2.23
N PHE A 9 -6.36 -13.10 -1.86
CA PHE A 9 -6.21 -11.65 -1.70
C PHE A 9 -6.93 -11.14 -0.45
N ASN A 10 -8.19 -10.72 -0.52
CA ASN A 10 -8.92 -10.12 0.60
C ASN A 10 -8.92 -11.02 1.85
N ARG A 11 -9.18 -12.31 1.68
CA ARG A 11 -9.27 -13.25 2.80
C ARG A 11 -7.92 -13.72 3.33
N ASP A 12 -6.86 -13.50 2.54
CA ASP A 12 -5.53 -14.08 2.75
C ASP A 12 -4.47 -12.95 2.71
N LYS A 13 -3.72 -12.77 1.62
CA LYS A 13 -2.57 -11.85 1.57
C LYS A 13 -2.85 -10.39 1.98
N TRP A 14 -4.01 -9.84 1.64
CA TRP A 14 -4.40 -8.49 2.07
C TRP A 14 -4.64 -8.44 3.58
N ASN A 15 -5.27 -9.48 4.14
CA ASN A 15 -5.46 -9.63 5.57
C ASN A 15 -4.11 -9.84 6.30
N ASP A 16 -3.11 -10.48 5.69
CA ASP A 16 -1.75 -10.55 6.27
C ASP A 16 -1.17 -9.15 6.51
N VAL A 17 -1.29 -8.24 5.52
CA VAL A 17 -0.84 -6.85 5.66
C VAL A 17 -1.64 -6.12 6.75
N GLU A 18 -2.94 -6.37 6.84
CA GLU A 18 -3.78 -5.79 7.89
C GLU A 18 -3.42 -6.31 9.29
N GLN A 19 -3.15 -7.61 9.42
CA GLN A 19 -2.69 -8.22 10.66
C GLN A 19 -1.34 -7.65 11.07
N TYR A 20 -0.41 -7.52 10.12
CA TYR A 20 0.88 -6.88 10.34
C TYR A 20 0.72 -5.45 10.88
N CYS A 21 -0.11 -4.62 10.23
CA CYS A 21 -0.39 -3.25 10.70
C CYS A 21 -0.95 -3.23 12.14
N ARG A 22 -1.84 -4.18 12.48
CA ARG A 22 -2.37 -4.32 13.85
C ARG A 22 -1.31 -4.74 14.86
N GLN A 23 -0.34 -5.56 14.45
CA GLN A 23 0.73 -6.01 15.34
C GLN A 23 1.72 -4.88 15.69
N LEU A 24 1.90 -3.90 14.80
CA LEU A 24 2.80 -2.76 15.04
C LEU A 24 2.43 -1.96 16.30
N THR A 25 1.16 -1.94 16.72
CA THR A 25 0.73 -1.25 17.95
C THR A 25 1.29 -1.89 19.23
N LYS A 26 1.90 -3.08 19.14
CA LYS A 26 2.62 -3.70 20.27
C LYS A 26 4.01 -3.11 20.47
N SER A 27 4.58 -2.47 19.45
CA SER A 27 5.95 -1.95 19.44
C SER A 27 6.01 -0.43 19.31
N TYR A 28 4.99 0.19 18.71
CA TYR A 28 4.89 1.63 18.50
C TYR A 28 3.76 2.22 19.33
N ALA A 29 3.96 3.44 19.83
CA ALA A 29 2.97 4.14 20.64
C ALA A 29 1.76 4.58 19.80
N ASN A 30 2.02 5.09 18.59
CA ASN A 30 1.00 5.45 17.62
C ASN A 30 1.27 4.78 16.27
N VAL A 31 0.21 4.34 15.60
CA VAL A 31 0.25 3.78 14.24
C VAL A 31 -0.83 4.45 13.40
N TYR A 32 -0.42 5.14 12.34
CA TYR A 32 -1.30 5.83 11.40
C TYR A 32 -1.29 5.09 10.06
N VAL A 33 -2.47 4.82 9.49
CA VAL A 33 -2.58 4.04 8.25
C VAL A 33 -3.49 4.78 7.26
N CYS A 34 -2.98 5.04 6.06
CA CYS A 34 -3.77 5.45 4.90
C CYS A 34 -3.94 4.25 3.97
N THR A 35 -5.17 3.91 3.58
CA THR A 35 -5.49 2.79 2.69
C THR A 35 -6.36 3.28 1.54
N GLY A 36 -6.10 2.83 0.31
CA GLY A 36 -6.93 3.20 -0.83
C GLY A 36 -6.76 2.32 -2.06
N PRO A 37 -7.68 2.45 -3.04
CA PRO A 37 -7.60 1.78 -4.33
C PRO A 37 -6.69 2.52 -5.31
N LEU A 38 -6.18 1.80 -6.31
CA LEU A 38 -5.41 2.33 -7.44
C LEU A 38 -5.83 1.73 -8.77
N PHE A 39 -5.72 2.54 -9.82
CA PHE A 39 -6.05 2.20 -11.21
C PHE A 39 -4.81 2.42 -12.09
N LEU A 40 -3.90 1.44 -12.07
CA LEU A 40 -2.58 1.56 -12.69
C LEU A 40 -2.65 1.26 -14.19
N PRO A 41 -1.89 1.99 -15.03
CA PRO A 41 -1.83 1.72 -16.46
C PRO A 41 -1.03 0.46 -16.77
N ARG A 42 -1.40 -0.24 -17.83
CA ARG A 42 -0.62 -1.34 -18.41
C ARG A 42 -0.33 -1.06 -19.89
N ARG A 43 0.82 -1.50 -20.37
CA ARG A 43 1.16 -1.44 -21.80
C ARG A 43 0.42 -2.54 -22.56
N GLU A 44 -0.27 -2.17 -23.64
CA GLU A 44 -0.94 -3.11 -24.54
C GLU A 44 -0.10 -3.37 -25.81
N GLU A 45 -0.59 -4.24 -26.70
CA GLU A 45 0.14 -4.72 -27.90
C GLU A 45 0.50 -3.59 -28.87
N ASP A 46 -0.27 -2.50 -28.89
CA ASP A 46 0.00 -1.31 -29.69
C ASP A 46 1.14 -0.43 -29.13
N GLY A 47 1.75 -0.84 -28.01
CA GLY A 47 2.84 -0.13 -27.34
C GLY A 47 2.40 1.05 -26.46
N LYS A 48 1.11 1.37 -26.40
CA LYS A 48 0.58 2.48 -25.59
C LYS A 48 0.16 2.01 -24.19
N LEU A 49 0.01 2.97 -23.29
CA LEU A 49 -0.43 2.75 -21.92
C LEU A 49 -1.92 3.03 -21.81
N TYR A 50 -2.65 2.08 -21.22
CA TYR A 50 -4.08 2.20 -20.95
C TYR A 50 -4.37 1.90 -19.49
N VAL A 51 -5.31 2.65 -18.92
CA VAL A 51 -5.95 2.31 -17.65
C VAL A 51 -7.23 1.56 -17.97
N LYS A 52 -7.29 0.28 -17.60
CA LYS A 52 -8.44 -0.59 -17.83
C LYS A 52 -8.79 -1.32 -16.55
N TYR A 53 -10.06 -1.25 -16.17
CA TYR A 53 -10.60 -1.93 -14.99
C TYR A 53 -12.06 -2.34 -15.23
N GLN A 54 -12.47 -3.40 -14.54
CA GLN A 54 -13.85 -3.86 -14.59
C GLN A 54 -14.76 -2.92 -13.77
N VAL A 55 -16.00 -2.76 -14.20
CA VAL A 55 -17.08 -2.20 -13.38
C VAL A 55 -18.15 -3.28 -13.16
N ILE A 56 -18.78 -3.32 -11.99
CA ILE A 56 -19.76 -4.36 -11.63
C ILE A 56 -21.09 -3.78 -11.14
N GLY A 57 -22.16 -4.53 -11.37
CA GLY A 57 -23.53 -4.17 -10.98
C GLY A 57 -24.12 -3.02 -11.80
N GLN A 58 -25.39 -2.69 -11.53
CA GLN A 58 -26.11 -1.62 -12.25
C GLN A 58 -25.52 -0.22 -12.01
N ASN A 59 -24.84 -0.03 -10.89
CA ASN A 59 -24.21 1.25 -10.53
C ASN A 59 -22.76 1.37 -11.02
N HIS A 60 -22.28 0.40 -11.82
CA HIS A 60 -20.94 0.41 -12.40
C HIS A 60 -19.82 0.63 -11.35
N VAL A 61 -19.87 -0.12 -10.24
CA VAL A 61 -18.87 0.00 -9.18
C VAL A 61 -17.51 -0.46 -9.70
N SER A 62 -16.50 0.42 -9.66
CA SER A 62 -15.16 0.14 -10.15
C SER A 62 -14.46 -0.94 -9.33
N VAL A 63 -13.84 -1.91 -10.02
CA VAL A 63 -12.96 -2.93 -9.46
C VAL A 63 -11.52 -2.43 -9.57
N PRO A 64 -10.85 -2.02 -8.48
CA PRO A 64 -9.50 -1.49 -8.54
C PRO A 64 -8.51 -2.50 -9.09
N THR A 65 -7.48 -1.99 -9.77
CA THR A 65 -6.37 -2.84 -10.25
C THR A 65 -5.44 -3.24 -9.12
N HIS A 66 -5.25 -2.34 -8.14
CA HIS A 66 -4.33 -2.47 -7.03
C HIS A 66 -4.92 -1.79 -5.79
N PHE A 67 -4.35 -2.08 -4.63
CA PHE A 67 -4.59 -1.39 -3.38
C PHE A 67 -3.28 -1.00 -2.74
N TYR A 68 -3.30 0.09 -1.96
CA TYR A 68 -2.15 0.52 -1.19
C TYR A 68 -2.45 0.61 0.30
N LYS A 69 -1.39 0.47 1.10
CA LYS A 69 -1.33 0.91 2.50
C LYS A 69 -0.07 1.70 2.72
N VAL A 70 -0.19 2.91 3.24
CA VAL A 70 0.93 3.70 3.77
C VAL A 70 0.77 3.75 5.28
N VAL A 71 1.81 3.32 6.00
CA VAL A 71 1.84 3.19 7.45
C VAL A 71 2.93 4.12 7.99
N VAL A 72 2.58 4.95 8.97
CA VAL A 72 3.53 5.71 9.77
C VAL A 72 3.43 5.24 11.21
N CYS A 73 4.57 4.86 11.77
CA CYS A 73 4.70 4.36 13.12
C CYS A 73 5.51 5.35 13.95
N GLU A 74 5.01 5.72 15.12
CA GLU A 74 5.68 6.61 16.08
C GLU A 74 6.07 5.81 17.32
N SER A 75 7.37 5.78 17.63
CA SER A 75 7.86 5.17 18.86
C SER A 75 7.48 6.02 20.08
N SER A 76 7.62 5.45 21.28
CA SER A 76 7.45 6.21 22.53
C SER A 76 8.46 7.37 22.71
N THR A 77 9.56 7.36 21.95
CA THR A 77 10.57 8.42 21.95
C THR A 77 10.35 9.45 20.84
N GLY A 78 9.26 9.34 20.06
CA GLY A 78 8.94 10.24 18.95
C GLY A 78 9.69 9.96 17.65
N GLU A 79 10.39 8.81 17.55
CA GLU A 79 11.02 8.38 16.30
C GLU A 79 9.94 7.88 15.33
N LEU A 80 10.07 8.24 14.05
CA LEU A 80 9.12 7.84 13.02
C LEU A 80 9.72 6.79 12.08
N ASP A 81 8.94 5.75 11.80
CA ASP A 81 9.20 4.78 10.74
C ASP A 81 8.04 4.81 9.73
N LEU A 82 8.35 4.60 8.45
CA LEU A 82 7.37 4.58 7.36
C LEU A 82 7.44 3.28 6.57
N GLU A 83 6.28 2.71 6.25
CA GLU A 83 6.16 1.59 5.32
C GLU A 83 5.06 1.83 4.29
N SER A 84 5.30 1.42 3.05
CA SER A 84 4.41 1.66 1.91
C SER A 84 4.26 0.38 1.11
N PHE A 85 3.04 -0.15 1.07
CA PHE A 85 2.68 -1.39 0.39
C PHE A 85 1.80 -1.10 -0.83
N LEU A 86 2.07 -1.79 -1.94
CA LEU A 86 1.25 -1.78 -3.15
C LEU A 86 0.98 -3.21 -3.62
N LEU A 87 -0.27 -3.66 -3.55
CA LEU A 87 -0.65 -5.03 -3.88
C LEU A 87 -1.61 -5.06 -5.08
N PRO A 88 -1.41 -5.97 -6.05
CA PRO A 88 -2.36 -6.18 -7.14
C PRO A 88 -3.64 -6.85 -6.63
N ASN A 89 -4.79 -6.44 -7.16
CA ASN A 89 -6.10 -7.03 -6.83
C ASN A 89 -6.31 -8.35 -7.60
N VAL A 90 -5.46 -9.33 -7.33
CA VAL A 90 -5.42 -10.66 -7.97
C VAL A 90 -5.11 -11.71 -6.89
N GLU A 91 -5.24 -12.99 -7.23
CA GLU A 91 -4.78 -14.07 -6.35
C GLU A 91 -3.25 -13.99 -6.18
N ILE A 92 -2.80 -14.02 -4.93
CA ILE A 92 -1.38 -13.99 -4.56
C ILE A 92 -1.09 -15.25 -3.74
N ASP A 93 0.02 -15.92 -4.06
CA ASP A 93 0.47 -17.10 -3.33
C ASP A 93 0.84 -16.77 -1.87
N ASP A 94 0.39 -17.60 -0.93
CA ASP A 94 0.58 -17.37 0.51
C ASP A 94 2.05 -17.32 0.91
N SER A 95 2.95 -18.00 0.19
CA SER A 95 4.39 -18.00 0.44
C SER A 95 5.05 -16.66 0.16
N VAL A 96 4.41 -15.77 -0.60
CA VAL A 96 4.96 -14.45 -0.93
C VAL A 96 4.98 -13.56 0.31
N PRO A 97 6.15 -13.08 0.77
CA PRO A 97 6.26 -12.25 1.96
C PRO A 97 5.69 -10.86 1.68
N ILE A 98 4.99 -10.26 2.66
CA ILE A 98 4.37 -8.94 2.49
C ILE A 98 5.38 -7.82 2.16
N ALA A 99 6.64 -7.96 2.60
CA ALA A 99 7.72 -7.02 2.31
C ALA A 99 8.06 -6.95 0.81
N SER A 100 7.72 -7.98 0.02
CA SER A 100 7.90 -7.95 -1.45
C SER A 100 7.00 -6.92 -2.14
N PHE A 101 5.96 -6.43 -1.44
CA PHE A 101 5.06 -5.39 -1.94
C PHE A 101 5.47 -3.98 -1.49
N HIS A 102 6.63 -3.83 -0.86
CA HIS A 102 7.16 -2.51 -0.53
C HIS A 102 7.45 -1.70 -1.81
N VAL A 103 6.99 -0.46 -1.81
CA VAL A 103 7.28 0.53 -2.86
C VAL A 103 7.67 1.86 -2.24
N PRO A 104 8.39 2.75 -2.94
CA PRO A 104 8.57 4.13 -2.49
C PRO A 104 7.21 4.82 -2.31
N LEU A 105 7.07 5.68 -1.29
CA LEU A 105 5.85 6.45 -1.03
C LEU A 105 5.42 7.24 -2.26
N GLU A 106 6.40 7.82 -2.96
CA GLU A 106 6.21 8.64 -4.15
C GLU A 106 5.54 7.86 -5.29
N THR A 107 5.70 6.53 -5.33
CA THR A 107 5.01 5.66 -6.28
C THR A 107 3.51 5.68 -6.03
N ILE A 108 3.10 5.59 -4.77
CA ILE A 108 1.69 5.61 -4.36
C ILE A 108 1.11 7.02 -4.55
N GLU A 109 1.81 8.06 -4.12
CA GLU A 109 1.35 9.45 -4.27
C GLU A 109 1.14 9.82 -5.74
N ARG A 110 2.11 9.48 -6.61
CA ARG A 110 2.00 9.71 -8.06
C ARG A 110 0.83 8.94 -8.68
N ALA A 111 0.61 7.70 -8.27
CA ALA A 111 -0.44 6.85 -8.82
C ALA A 111 -1.84 7.20 -8.31
N SER A 112 -1.95 7.68 -7.06
CA SER A 112 -3.22 8.05 -6.43
C SER A 112 -3.63 9.49 -6.70
N GLY A 113 -2.68 10.37 -7.02
CA GLY A 113 -2.90 11.82 -7.08
C GLY A 113 -3.09 12.46 -5.70
N LEU A 114 -2.64 11.78 -4.64
CA LEU A 114 -2.74 12.25 -3.25
C LEU A 114 -1.35 12.58 -2.70
N LEU A 115 -1.31 13.51 -1.75
CA LEU A 115 -0.18 13.67 -0.85
C LEU A 115 -0.51 12.96 0.47
N ILE A 116 0.37 12.08 0.93
CA ILE A 116 0.11 11.19 2.05
C ILE A 116 1.12 11.51 3.16
N PHE A 117 0.62 12.00 4.30
CA PHE A 117 1.43 12.49 5.43
C PHE A 117 2.36 13.66 5.07
N ASP A 118 1.92 14.55 4.17
CA ASP A 118 2.65 15.71 3.65
C ASP A 118 3.16 16.71 4.71
N LYS A 119 2.51 16.75 5.87
CA LYS A 119 2.95 17.58 7.01
C LYS A 119 4.17 17.00 7.75
N LEU A 120 4.58 15.77 7.45
CA LEU A 120 5.77 15.13 8.02
C LEU A 120 6.96 15.33 7.09
N SER A 121 8.03 15.94 7.60
CA SER A 121 9.28 16.05 6.86
C SER A 121 9.92 14.66 6.72
N GLN A 122 10.31 14.27 5.50
CA GLN A 122 10.98 12.99 5.25
C GLN A 122 12.24 12.79 6.10
N LYS A 123 12.91 13.89 6.50
CA LYS A 123 14.10 13.86 7.36
C LYS A 123 13.82 13.34 8.78
N LYS A 124 12.55 13.24 9.18
CA LYS A 124 12.15 12.72 10.49
C LYS A 124 12.06 11.19 10.52
N PHE A 125 12.03 10.52 9.35
CA PHE A 125 11.95 9.07 9.32
C PHE A 125 13.32 8.44 9.56
N LYS A 126 13.39 7.58 10.57
CA LYS A 126 14.57 6.76 10.88
C LYS A 126 14.66 5.56 9.95
N LYS A 127 13.51 4.98 9.58
CA LYS A 127 13.40 3.92 8.58
C LYS A 127 12.30 4.18 7.57
N ILE A 128 12.55 3.74 6.35
CA ILE A 128 11.58 3.66 5.26
C ILE A 128 11.63 2.24 4.70
N ASN A 129 10.50 1.54 4.69
CA ASN A 129 10.38 0.14 4.23
C ASN A 129 11.43 -0.78 4.86
N GLY A 130 11.60 -0.67 6.18
CA GLY A 130 12.58 -1.44 6.95
C GLY A 130 14.05 -1.01 6.79
N GLN A 131 14.38 -0.11 5.86
CA GLN A 131 15.74 0.38 5.63
C GLN A 131 16.02 1.67 6.40
N LYS A 132 17.20 1.79 7.03
CA LYS A 132 17.60 3.01 7.72
C LYS A 132 17.86 4.15 6.73
N VAL A 133 17.33 5.33 7.01
CA VAL A 133 17.59 6.54 6.21
C VAL A 133 18.95 7.14 6.64
N GLY A 134 19.84 7.44 5.68
CA GLY A 134 21.07 8.21 5.92
C GLY A 134 22.38 7.43 6.03
N TRP A 135 22.50 6.23 5.46
CA TRP A 135 23.79 5.56 5.27
C TRP A 135 24.22 5.65 3.81
N PHE A 136 25.21 6.52 3.54
CA PHE A 136 26.10 6.50 2.37
C PHE A 136 27.53 6.49 2.89
#